data_AF-A0A2D7KL64-F1
#
_entry.id   AF-A0A2D7KL64-F1
#
_cell.length_a   1.000
_cell.length_b   1.000
_cell.length_c   1.000
_cell.angle_alpha   90.00
_cell.angle_beta   90.00
_cell.angle_gamma   90.00
#
_symmetry.space_group_name_H-M   'P 1'
#
loop_
_entity.id
_entity.type
_entity.pdbx_description
1 polymer ?
#
loop_
_entity_poly.entity_id
_entity_poly.type
_entity_poly.pdbx_seq_one_letter_code
_entity_poly.pdbx_strand_id
1 'polypeptide(L)'
;MSDQEDDVFVRNFSLVLAGLVVVGLGAYVLAIIVDNDFQKTQEHGAVVVERIQPVGTLNTSDNVIALNSDQNSTAAPNNTNEGSTGSQPKVALGKCEAIVNATDTMQFDITELKVDSSCSELKLTLNHTGNLPANIMGHNIVFVAESDFSSLISTIDMANGAENGYLPDSELILGQTQLIGGGESSSITLDLSPFQSGVNYTFFCSFPGHYSMMKGKFTI
;
A
#
# COMPACT_ATOMS: atom_id res chain seq x y z
N MET A 1 -74.61 15.47 28.99
CA MET A 1 -73.64 16.57 28.79
C MET A 1 -72.54 16.30 29.78
N SER A 2 -71.30 16.19 29.29
CA SER A 2 -70.06 15.94 30.06
C SER A 2 -69.89 14.49 30.53
N ASP A 3 -68.91 13.75 29.98
CA ASP A 3 -68.16 12.64 30.63
C ASP A 3 -67.51 11.70 29.59
N GLN A 4 -66.75 12.22 28.62
CA GLN A 4 -66.01 11.34 27.70
C GLN A 4 -64.79 12.00 27.00
N GLU A 5 -64.03 12.86 27.68
CA GLU A 5 -62.83 13.48 27.06
C GLU A 5 -61.53 13.31 27.88
N ASP A 6 -61.56 12.78 29.11
CA ASP A 6 -60.40 12.83 30.02
C ASP A 6 -59.49 11.58 30.04
N ASP A 7 -59.88 10.44 29.43
CA ASP A 7 -59.14 9.18 29.57
C ASP A 7 -58.02 8.94 28.54
N VAL A 8 -57.98 9.71 27.44
CA VAL A 8 -56.99 9.49 26.37
C VAL A 8 -55.67 10.19 26.69
N PHE A 9 -55.70 11.32 27.41
CA PHE A 9 -54.52 12.13 27.67
C PHE A 9 -53.56 11.48 28.68
N VAL A 10 -54.08 10.80 29.71
CA VAL A 10 -53.27 10.19 30.78
C VAL A 10 -52.52 8.95 30.28
N ARG A 11 -53.10 8.17 29.35
CA ARG A 11 -52.45 6.95 28.81
C ARG A 11 -51.27 7.25 27.90
N ASN A 12 -51.28 8.38 27.19
CA ASN A 12 -50.15 8.77 26.32
C ASN A 12 -48.96 9.32 27.10
N PHE A 13 -49.18 9.98 28.25
CA PHE A 13 -48.08 10.54 29.03
C PHE A 13 -47.25 9.46 29.75
N SER A 14 -47.89 8.34 30.14
CA SER A 14 -47.21 7.23 30.84
C SER A 14 -46.31 6.38 29.93
N LEU A 15 -46.54 6.38 28.61
CA LEU A 15 -45.71 5.63 27.66
C LEU A 15 -44.45 6.40 27.22
N VAL A 16 -44.51 7.74 27.20
CA VAL A 16 -43.38 8.59 26.82
C VAL A 16 -42.28 8.59 27.90
N LEU A 17 -42.64 8.57 29.19
CA LEU A 17 -41.65 8.47 30.28
C LEU A 17 -40.95 7.10 30.34
N ALA A 18 -41.65 6.01 30.01
CA ALA A 18 -41.07 4.68 30.01
C ALA A 18 -40.06 4.46 28.87
N GLY A 19 -40.24 5.11 27.71
CA GLY A 19 -39.33 5.01 26.57
C GLY A 19 -37.97 5.68 26.79
N LEU A 20 -37.92 6.81 27.51
CA LEU A 20 -36.68 7.57 27.75
C LEU A 20 -35.71 6.85 28.72
N VAL A 21 -36.21 6.04 29.65
CA VAL A 21 -35.37 5.31 30.62
C VAL A 21 -34.65 4.10 29.99
N VAL A 22 -35.26 3.45 28.98
CA VAL A 22 -34.68 2.27 28.30
C VAL A 22 -33.54 2.66 27.36
N VAL A 23 -33.60 3.83 26.72
CA VAL A 23 -32.53 4.31 25.82
C VAL A 23 -31.29 4.78 26.60
N GLY A 24 -31.47 5.32 27.81
CA GLY A 24 -30.36 5.81 28.65
C GLY A 24 -29.47 4.71 29.25
N LEU A 25 -30.03 3.56 29.63
CA LEU A 25 -29.27 2.45 30.23
C LEU A 25 -28.47 1.64 29.19
N GLY A 26 -28.95 1.54 27.95
CA GLY A 26 -28.26 0.82 26.87
C GLY A 26 -26.96 1.49 26.40
N ALA A 27 -26.93 2.83 26.39
CA ALA A 27 -25.74 3.59 26.02
C ALA A 27 -24.62 3.54 27.08
N TYR A 28 -24.97 3.35 28.36
CA TYR A 28 -23.99 3.33 29.45
C TYR A 28 -23.24 1.98 29.56
N VAL A 29 -23.84 0.87 29.12
CA VAL A 29 -23.20 -0.46 29.14
C VAL A 29 -22.19 -0.65 28.00
N LEU A 30 -22.37 0.04 26.86
CA LEU A 30 -21.43 -0.04 25.74
C LEU A 30 -20.10 0.71 26.00
N ALA A 31 -20.11 1.73 26.86
CA ALA A 31 -18.90 2.50 27.20
C ALA A 31 -17.93 1.72 28.11
N ILE A 32 -18.41 0.80 28.95
CA ILE A 32 -17.55 0.08 29.92
C ILE A 32 -16.75 -1.06 29.24
N ILE A 33 -17.20 -1.60 28.10
CA ILE A 33 -16.52 -2.70 27.43
C ILE A 33 -15.26 -2.23 26.68
N VAL A 34 -15.19 -0.96 26.27
CA VAL A 34 -14.07 -0.45 25.43
C VAL A 34 -12.83 -0.07 26.25
N ASP A 35 -12.94 0.14 27.56
CA ASP A 35 -11.77 0.51 28.41
C ASP A 35 -10.94 -0.70 28.89
N ASN A 36 -11.48 -1.93 28.84
CA ASN A 36 -10.84 -3.06 29.53
C ASN A 36 -9.81 -3.84 28.68
N ASP A 37 -9.70 -3.56 27.37
CA ASP A 37 -8.82 -4.31 26.46
C ASP A 37 -7.50 -3.57 26.13
N PHE A 38 -7.39 -2.28 26.43
CA PHE A 38 -6.19 -1.49 26.10
C PHE A 38 -5.02 -1.64 27.09
N GLN A 39 -5.26 -2.08 28.33
CA GLN A 39 -4.21 -2.18 29.35
C GLN A 39 -3.46 -3.53 29.39
N LYS A 40 -3.87 -4.54 28.61
CA LYS A 40 -3.33 -5.91 28.73
C LYS A 40 -2.11 -6.21 27.84
N THR A 41 -1.68 -5.29 26.98
CA THR A 41 -0.59 -5.53 26.01
C THR A 41 0.73 -4.81 26.30
N GLN A 42 0.88 -4.12 27.44
CA GLN A 42 2.13 -3.43 27.83
C GLN A 42 3.04 -4.17 28.83
N GLU A 43 2.85 -5.47 29.06
CA GLU A 43 3.68 -6.23 30.04
C GLU A 43 4.71 -7.20 29.40
N HIS A 44 4.91 -7.19 28.07
CA HIS A 44 5.93 -8.04 27.42
C HIS A 44 6.86 -7.24 26.52
N GLY A 45 7.79 -6.50 27.15
CA GLY A 45 8.81 -5.73 26.45
C GLY A 45 10.04 -5.42 27.30
N ALA A 46 10.48 -6.34 28.15
CA ALA A 46 11.73 -6.22 28.91
C ALA A 46 12.66 -7.40 28.60
N VAL A 47 13.46 -7.29 27.54
CA VAL A 47 14.52 -8.25 27.21
C VAL A 47 15.76 -7.48 26.70
N VAL A 48 16.82 -7.58 27.50
CA VAL A 48 18.26 -7.42 27.21
C VAL A 48 18.80 -5.99 27.06
N VAL A 49 19.22 -5.43 28.20
CA VAL A 49 20.40 -4.56 28.28
C VAL A 49 21.47 -5.34 29.02
N GLU A 50 22.33 -6.08 28.31
CA GLU A 50 23.52 -6.69 28.91
C GLU A 50 24.78 -6.39 28.08
N ARG A 51 25.74 -5.77 28.77
CA ARG A 51 27.20 -5.70 28.54
C ARG A 51 27.71 -5.20 27.18
N ILE A 52 28.17 -3.95 27.17
CA ILE A 52 29.46 -3.61 26.53
C ILE A 52 30.33 -2.90 27.57
N GLN A 53 31.54 -3.43 27.74
CA GLN A 53 32.58 -3.04 28.70
C GLN A 53 33.33 -1.76 28.28
N PRO A 54 34.03 -1.08 29.22
CA PRO A 54 34.53 0.27 29.01
C PRO A 54 35.78 0.39 28.14
N VAL A 55 35.87 1.57 27.54
CA VAL A 55 36.94 2.21 26.76
C VAL A 55 38.35 1.83 27.23
N GLY A 56 39.09 1.23 26.31
CA GLY A 56 40.51 0.95 26.43
C GLY A 56 41.37 2.23 26.36
N THR A 57 42.40 2.19 27.19
CA THR A 57 43.41 3.19 27.51
C THR A 57 44.22 3.69 26.31
N LEU A 58 44.57 4.97 26.38
CA LEU A 58 45.57 5.68 25.59
C LEU A 58 46.90 4.89 25.50
N ASN A 59 47.46 4.81 24.30
CA ASN A 59 48.90 4.63 24.11
C ASN A 59 49.39 5.56 23.00
N THR A 60 50.02 6.65 23.43
CA THR A 60 50.91 7.53 22.66
C THR A 60 52.26 6.84 22.48
N SER A 61 52.71 6.69 21.24
CA SER A 61 54.13 6.61 20.86
C SER A 61 54.24 6.81 19.34
N ASP A 62 54.52 8.06 18.97
CA ASP A 62 55.45 8.47 17.92
C ASP A 62 55.47 7.73 16.58
N ASN A 63 54.86 8.34 15.57
CA ASN A 63 55.61 8.64 14.35
C ASN A 63 55.05 9.89 13.65
N VAL A 64 55.86 10.93 13.60
CA VAL A 64 55.56 12.25 13.04
C VAL A 64 56.35 12.38 11.74
N ILE A 65 55.71 12.38 10.56
CA ILE A 65 56.31 12.99 9.35
C ILE A 65 55.23 13.63 8.47
N ALA A 66 55.35 14.96 8.36
CA ALA A 66 55.02 15.87 7.25
C ALA A 66 53.56 16.10 6.80
N LEU A 67 53.04 17.23 7.31
CA LEU A 67 52.40 18.34 6.60
C LEU A 67 52.46 18.28 5.05
N ASN A 68 51.30 18.51 4.40
CA ASN A 68 51.17 19.55 3.38
C ASN A 68 49.71 20.00 3.25
N SER A 69 49.52 21.28 3.54
CA SER A 69 48.34 22.10 3.24
C SER A 69 48.70 22.92 2.01
N ASP A 70 47.85 22.92 0.99
CA ASP A 70 47.72 23.97 -0.03
C ASP A 70 46.30 23.80 -0.63
N GLN A 71 45.36 24.70 -0.33
CA GLN A 71 45.05 25.89 -1.15
C GLN A 71 44.70 25.53 -2.61
N ASN A 72 43.41 25.64 -2.98
CA ASN A 72 42.92 26.81 -3.72
C ASN A 72 41.64 26.48 -4.53
N SER A 73 40.65 27.34 -4.31
CA SER A 73 39.51 27.58 -5.18
C SER A 73 39.96 28.11 -6.54
N THR A 74 39.21 27.85 -7.63
CA THR A 74 38.76 28.85 -8.63
C THR A 74 38.45 28.17 -9.99
N ALA A 75 37.25 28.52 -10.50
CA ALA A 75 36.78 28.58 -11.89
C ALA A 75 36.37 27.31 -12.68
N ALA A 76 35.16 27.45 -13.23
CA ALA A 76 34.41 26.62 -14.16
C ALA A 76 35.08 26.46 -15.55
N PRO A 77 34.50 25.59 -16.40
CA PRO A 77 33.75 26.19 -17.51
C PRO A 77 32.33 25.63 -17.71
N ASN A 78 31.51 26.51 -18.25
CA ASN A 78 30.15 26.35 -18.74
C ASN A 78 29.90 25.07 -19.55
N ASN A 79 28.72 24.47 -19.36
CA ASN A 79 27.88 24.24 -20.53
C ASN A 79 26.39 24.45 -20.24
N THR A 80 25.79 25.15 -21.19
CA THR A 80 24.45 25.72 -21.26
C THR A 80 23.41 24.71 -21.73
N ASN A 81 22.16 24.91 -21.25
CA ASN A 81 20.87 24.54 -21.84
C ASN A 81 20.56 23.02 -21.90
N GLU A 82 19.36 22.51 -21.65
CA GLU A 82 18.00 23.05 -21.79
C GLU A 82 17.08 22.47 -20.69
N GLY A 83 16.04 23.23 -20.34
CA GLY A 83 14.84 22.63 -19.76
C GLY A 83 14.02 21.96 -20.86
N SER A 84 13.49 20.77 -20.60
CA SER A 84 12.28 20.30 -21.27
C SER A 84 11.64 19.19 -20.45
N THR A 85 10.42 19.49 -20.02
CA THR A 85 9.29 18.56 -19.90
C THR A 85 9.39 17.37 -20.87
N GLY A 86 9.16 16.17 -20.36
CA GLY A 86 9.12 14.96 -21.17
C GLY A 86 8.62 13.77 -20.37
N SER A 87 7.34 13.46 -20.57
CA SER A 87 6.74 12.13 -20.38
C SER A 87 7.74 11.05 -20.81
N GLN A 88 8.26 10.26 -19.86
CA GLN A 88 9.14 9.14 -20.19
C GLN A 88 8.38 7.81 -20.07
N PRO A 89 8.30 7.02 -21.14
CA PRO A 89 8.04 5.60 -21.04
C PRO A 89 9.32 4.94 -20.51
N LYS A 90 9.32 4.50 -19.24
CA LYS A 90 10.43 3.72 -18.69
C LYS A 90 10.22 2.23 -18.95
N VAL A 91 10.79 1.81 -20.08
CA VAL A 91 11.60 0.60 -20.33
C VAL A 91 11.19 -0.71 -19.63
N ALA A 92 10.73 -1.66 -20.45
CA ALA A 92 10.91 -3.10 -20.26
C ALA A 92 12.42 -3.42 -20.16
N LEU A 93 12.88 -3.93 -19.02
CA LEU A 93 14.27 -4.34 -18.85
C LEU A 93 14.45 -5.76 -19.42
N GLY A 94 14.75 -5.82 -20.72
CA GLY A 94 14.78 -7.04 -21.52
C GLY A 94 13.53 -7.15 -22.39
N LYS A 95 13.63 -7.79 -23.57
CA LYS A 95 12.52 -7.84 -24.53
C LYS A 95 11.21 -8.37 -23.92
N CYS A 96 11.34 -9.27 -22.95
CA CYS A 96 10.25 -9.96 -22.25
C CYS A 96 10.43 -9.88 -20.72
N GLU A 97 11.11 -8.86 -20.19
CA GLU A 97 11.13 -8.60 -18.74
C GLU A 97 10.81 -7.13 -18.45
N ALA A 98 10.23 -6.89 -17.28
CA ALA A 98 9.84 -5.56 -16.83
C ALA A 98 10.07 -5.42 -15.33
N ILE A 99 10.45 -4.21 -14.92
CA ILE A 99 10.57 -3.84 -13.51
C ILE A 99 9.64 -2.65 -13.29
N VAL A 100 8.78 -2.76 -12.27
CA VAL A 100 7.87 -1.70 -11.84
C VAL A 100 8.18 -1.38 -10.39
N ASN A 101 8.25 -0.09 -10.06
CA ASN A 101 8.47 0.37 -8.70
C ASN A 101 7.19 1.01 -8.15
N ALA A 102 6.81 0.61 -6.95
CA ALA A 102 5.74 1.20 -6.16
C ALA A 102 6.31 2.02 -4.99
N THR A 103 5.52 2.97 -4.47
CA THR A 103 5.95 3.99 -3.51
C THR A 103 4.92 4.17 -2.39
N ASP A 104 5.34 4.66 -1.22
CA ASP A 104 4.44 4.98 -0.08
C ASP A 104 3.36 6.03 -0.43
N THR A 105 3.47 6.68 -1.59
CA THR A 105 2.50 7.67 -2.11
C THR A 105 1.47 7.07 -3.07
N MET A 106 1.26 5.75 -3.05
CA MET A 106 0.31 5.03 -3.91
C MET A 106 0.54 5.33 -5.41
N GLN A 107 1.78 5.15 -5.86
CA GLN A 107 2.16 5.36 -7.26
C GLN A 107 3.00 4.22 -7.78
N PHE A 108 2.68 3.75 -8.99
CA PHE A 108 3.65 3.07 -9.83
C PHE A 108 4.51 4.11 -10.57
N ASP A 109 5.75 3.77 -10.87
CA ASP A 109 6.67 4.60 -11.66
C ASP A 109 6.38 4.58 -13.17
N ILE A 110 5.44 3.73 -13.60
CA ILE A 110 4.95 3.64 -14.98
C ILE A 110 3.42 3.70 -15.03
N THR A 111 2.90 4.22 -16.14
CA THR A 111 1.46 4.24 -16.47
C THR A 111 1.12 3.37 -17.68
N GLU A 112 2.13 2.88 -18.39
CA GLU A 112 1.98 1.99 -19.54
C GLU A 112 3.06 0.90 -19.50
N LEU A 113 2.67 -0.34 -19.75
CA LEU A 113 3.55 -1.50 -19.88
C LEU A 113 3.26 -2.18 -21.23
N LYS A 114 4.22 -2.11 -22.14
CA LYS A 114 4.12 -2.70 -23.48
C LYS A 114 5.12 -3.85 -23.63
N VAL A 115 4.64 -4.99 -24.12
CA VAL A 115 5.46 -6.18 -24.37
C VAL A 115 5.42 -6.54 -25.85
N ASP A 116 6.52 -7.02 -26.41
CA ASP A 116 6.58 -7.40 -27.81
C ASP A 116 5.80 -8.69 -28.08
N SER A 117 5.08 -8.77 -29.20
CA SER A 117 4.26 -9.93 -29.58
C SER A 117 5.03 -11.22 -29.82
N SER A 118 6.37 -11.19 -29.86
CA SER A 118 7.21 -12.39 -29.93
C SER A 118 7.50 -13.02 -28.56
N CYS A 119 7.14 -12.37 -27.46
CA CYS A 119 7.25 -12.94 -26.12
C CYS A 119 6.09 -13.89 -25.87
N SER A 120 6.38 -15.11 -25.42
CA SER A 120 5.37 -16.04 -24.90
C SER A 120 5.07 -15.80 -23.41
N GLU A 121 6.04 -15.25 -22.68
CA GLU A 121 5.94 -14.97 -21.25
C GLU A 121 6.59 -13.61 -20.97
N LEU A 122 6.11 -12.92 -19.93
CA LEU A 122 6.73 -11.72 -19.37
C LEU A 122 7.23 -12.02 -17.95
N LYS A 123 8.52 -11.81 -17.70
CA LYS A 123 9.05 -11.78 -16.33
C LYS A 123 8.88 -10.38 -15.74
N LEU A 124 7.97 -10.23 -14.79
CA LEU A 124 7.68 -8.96 -14.14
C LEU A 124 8.23 -8.97 -12.71
N THR A 125 8.99 -7.94 -12.34
CA THR A 125 9.40 -7.67 -10.97
C THR A 125 8.74 -6.40 -10.46
N LEU A 126 8.03 -6.49 -9.34
CA LEU A 126 7.52 -5.35 -8.58
C LEU A 126 8.43 -5.10 -7.39
N ASN A 127 8.91 -3.87 -7.21
CA ASN A 127 9.61 -3.43 -6.01
C ASN A 127 8.79 -2.41 -5.25
N HIS A 128 8.83 -2.44 -3.92
CA HIS A 128 8.27 -1.39 -3.10
C HIS A 128 9.40 -0.52 -2.52
N THR A 129 9.56 0.70 -3.04
CA THR A 129 10.67 1.61 -2.70
C THR A 129 10.47 2.44 -1.43
N GLY A 130 9.26 2.41 -0.86
CA GLY A 130 8.93 3.00 0.44
C GLY A 130 9.37 2.16 1.64
N ASN A 131 8.84 2.51 2.82
CA ASN A 131 9.21 1.90 4.10
C ASN A 131 7.99 1.38 4.90
N LEU A 132 6.77 1.61 4.43
CA LEU A 132 5.57 1.19 5.14
C LEU A 132 5.28 -0.30 4.95
N PRO A 133 4.83 -1.04 5.98
CA PRO A 133 4.61 -2.47 5.89
C PRO A 133 3.41 -2.82 4.99
N ALA A 134 3.39 -4.06 4.48
CA ALA A 134 2.41 -4.53 3.49
C ALA A 134 0.95 -4.44 3.95
N ASN A 135 0.68 -4.55 5.25
CA ASN A 135 -0.68 -4.45 5.80
C ASN A 135 -1.21 -3.01 5.89
N ILE A 136 -0.35 -2.00 5.69
CA ILE A 136 -0.70 -0.58 5.73
C ILE A 136 -0.59 0.07 4.36
N MET A 137 0.46 -0.25 3.61
CA MET A 137 0.75 0.30 2.28
C MET A 137 1.20 -0.81 1.33
N GLY A 138 0.44 -1.91 1.31
CA GLY A 138 0.77 -3.04 0.45
C GLY A 138 0.55 -2.71 -1.01
N HIS A 139 1.46 -3.18 -1.85
CA HIS A 139 1.34 -3.05 -3.30
C HIS A 139 1.52 -4.40 -3.98
N ASN A 140 0.69 -4.66 -4.98
CA ASN A 140 0.80 -5.76 -5.91
C ASN A 140 0.49 -5.24 -7.31
N ILE A 141 0.71 -6.07 -8.33
CA ILE A 141 0.20 -5.84 -9.68
C ILE A 141 -0.72 -6.99 -10.03
N VAL A 142 -1.92 -6.65 -10.49
CA VAL A 142 -2.94 -7.57 -11.02
C VAL A 142 -3.24 -7.16 -12.46
N PHE A 143 -3.32 -8.14 -13.37
CA PHE A 143 -3.68 -7.95 -14.77
C PHE A 143 -5.12 -8.39 -15.04
N VAL A 144 -5.86 -7.56 -15.78
CA VAL A 144 -7.26 -7.83 -16.15
C VAL A 144 -7.55 -7.21 -17.52
N ALA A 145 -8.53 -7.75 -18.25
CA ALA A 145 -9.05 -7.09 -19.44
C ALA A 145 -9.68 -5.74 -19.07
N GLU A 146 -9.47 -4.70 -19.88
CA GLU A 146 -10.00 -3.35 -19.58
C GLU A 146 -11.53 -3.35 -19.43
N SER A 147 -12.24 -4.22 -20.17
CA SER A 147 -13.69 -4.39 -20.08
C SER A 147 -14.16 -4.94 -18.73
N ASP A 148 -13.33 -5.73 -18.06
CA ASP A 148 -13.66 -6.44 -16.82
C ASP A 148 -13.12 -5.73 -15.57
N PHE A 149 -12.29 -4.69 -15.76
CA PHE A 149 -11.66 -3.95 -14.66
C PHE A 149 -12.68 -3.45 -13.63
N SER A 150 -13.79 -2.83 -14.07
CA SER A 150 -14.82 -2.33 -13.15
C SER A 150 -15.51 -3.44 -12.35
N SER A 151 -15.69 -4.62 -12.96
CA SER A 151 -16.30 -5.76 -12.29
C SER A 151 -15.35 -6.34 -11.25
N LEU A 152 -14.07 -6.50 -11.60
CA LEU A 152 -13.06 -7.06 -10.70
C LEU A 152 -12.78 -6.14 -9.50
N ILE A 153 -12.65 -4.82 -9.68
CA ILE A 153 -12.41 -3.92 -8.54
C ILE A 153 -13.56 -3.89 -7.54
N SER A 154 -14.79 -4.24 -7.97
CA SER A 154 -15.96 -4.29 -7.09
C SER A 154 -15.94 -5.48 -6.13
N THR A 155 -15.07 -6.48 -6.38
CA THR A 155 -14.92 -7.66 -5.53
C THR A 155 -13.78 -7.54 -4.52
N ILE A 156 -13.01 -6.44 -4.56
CA ILE A 156 -11.93 -6.18 -3.61
C ILE A 156 -12.50 -6.03 -2.20
N ASP A 157 -12.04 -6.86 -1.28
CA ASP A 157 -12.50 -6.88 0.12
C ASP A 157 -11.36 -7.31 1.06
N MET A 158 -11.31 -6.69 2.24
CA MET A 158 -10.37 -7.05 3.32
C MET A 158 -10.51 -8.52 3.75
N ALA A 159 -11.71 -9.09 3.64
CA ALA A 159 -12.01 -10.47 4.01
C ALA A 159 -11.33 -11.51 3.12
N ASN A 160 -10.92 -11.15 1.91
CA ASN A 160 -10.19 -12.04 1.00
C ASN A 160 -8.73 -12.26 1.41
N GLY A 161 -8.21 -11.47 2.35
CA GLY A 161 -6.86 -11.63 2.89
C GLY A 161 -5.76 -11.02 2.02
N ALA A 162 -4.63 -10.70 2.66
CA ALA A 162 -3.47 -10.08 2.00
C ALA A 162 -2.73 -11.06 1.07
N GLU A 163 -2.77 -12.35 1.41
CA GLU A 163 -2.18 -13.45 0.66
C GLU A 163 -2.80 -13.60 -0.74
N ASN A 164 -4.08 -13.24 -0.90
CA ASN A 164 -4.78 -13.23 -2.19
C ASN A 164 -4.81 -11.83 -2.82
N GLY A 165 -4.07 -10.87 -2.27
CA GLY A 165 -4.09 -9.48 -2.73
C GLY A 165 -5.47 -8.82 -2.57
N TYR A 166 -6.27 -9.25 -1.59
CA TYR A 166 -7.62 -8.77 -1.32
C TYR A 166 -8.66 -9.05 -2.41
N LEU A 167 -8.37 -9.96 -3.34
CA LEU A 167 -9.30 -10.43 -4.35
C LEU A 167 -9.77 -11.86 -4.02
N PRO A 168 -11.02 -12.22 -4.35
CA PRO A 168 -11.41 -13.62 -4.38
C PRO A 168 -10.82 -14.31 -5.62
N ASP A 169 -10.84 -15.64 -5.63
CA ASP A 169 -10.52 -16.41 -6.82
C ASP A 169 -11.44 -15.99 -7.98
N SER A 170 -10.85 -15.67 -9.14
CA SER A 170 -11.59 -15.19 -10.30
C SER A 170 -10.85 -15.49 -11.61
N GLU A 171 -11.59 -15.94 -12.62
CA GLU A 171 -11.08 -16.12 -13.98
C GLU A 171 -10.73 -14.79 -14.68
N LEU A 172 -11.18 -13.66 -14.12
CA LEU A 172 -10.85 -12.32 -14.62
C LEU A 172 -9.40 -11.92 -14.31
N ILE A 173 -8.77 -12.57 -13.33
CA ILE A 173 -7.39 -12.32 -12.96
C ILE A 173 -6.48 -13.07 -13.93
N LEU A 174 -5.84 -12.33 -14.84
CA LEU A 174 -4.94 -12.89 -15.85
C LEU A 174 -3.52 -13.14 -15.31
N GLY A 175 -3.22 -12.61 -14.13
CA GLY A 175 -1.98 -12.81 -13.40
C GLY A 175 -1.82 -11.79 -12.29
N GLN A 176 -1.11 -12.16 -11.22
CA GLN A 176 -0.86 -11.26 -10.11
C GLN A 176 0.46 -11.53 -9.40
N THR A 177 1.12 -10.47 -8.92
CA THR A 177 2.23 -10.58 -7.97
C THR A 177 1.73 -10.82 -6.55
N GLN A 178 2.64 -11.22 -5.65
CA GLN A 178 2.34 -11.16 -4.21
C GLN A 178 2.19 -9.70 -3.77
N LEU A 179 1.43 -9.48 -2.70
CA LEU A 179 1.37 -8.20 -2.00
C LEU A 179 2.64 -8.00 -1.19
N ILE A 180 3.32 -6.87 -1.43
CA ILE A 180 4.59 -6.54 -0.78
C ILE A 180 4.53 -5.18 -0.09
N GLY A 181 5.30 -5.02 0.98
CA GLY A 181 5.52 -3.76 1.70
C GLY A 181 6.89 -3.16 1.43
N GLY A 182 7.16 -2.03 2.08
CA GLY A 182 8.39 -1.25 1.96
C GLY A 182 9.68 -2.08 2.08
N GLY A 183 10.55 -1.93 1.07
CA GLY A 183 11.83 -2.63 0.98
C GLY A 183 11.75 -4.04 0.39
N GLU A 184 10.55 -4.57 0.16
CA GLU A 184 10.35 -5.90 -0.42
C GLU A 184 10.25 -5.86 -1.96
N SER A 185 10.32 -7.05 -2.56
CA SER A 185 10.17 -7.26 -4.00
C SER A 185 9.44 -8.58 -4.28
N SER A 186 8.62 -8.61 -5.32
CA SER A 186 7.94 -9.80 -5.82
C SER A 186 8.18 -9.95 -7.31
N SER A 187 8.32 -11.19 -7.80
CA SER A 187 8.48 -11.46 -9.22
C SER A 187 7.54 -12.56 -9.68
N ILE A 188 6.97 -12.39 -10.87
CA ILE A 188 6.12 -13.38 -11.55
C ILE A 188 6.62 -13.61 -12.97
N THR A 189 6.32 -14.79 -13.49
CA THR A 189 6.37 -15.07 -14.92
C THR A 189 4.92 -15.13 -15.40
N LEU A 190 4.49 -14.10 -16.12
CA LEU A 190 3.15 -13.96 -16.67
C LEU A 190 3.08 -14.67 -18.02
N ASP A 191 2.18 -15.66 -18.15
CA ASP A 191 1.84 -16.26 -19.43
C ASP A 191 1.12 -15.24 -20.31
N LEU A 192 1.60 -15.03 -21.53
CA LEU A 192 1.02 -14.07 -22.48
C LEU A 192 -0.02 -14.70 -23.40
N SER A 193 -0.24 -16.03 -23.34
CA SER A 193 -1.25 -16.72 -24.14
C SER A 193 -2.69 -16.19 -24.01
N PRO A 194 -3.13 -15.66 -22.84
CA PRO A 194 -4.45 -15.04 -22.72
C PRO A 194 -4.54 -13.62 -23.31
N PHE A 195 -3.40 -13.00 -23.64
CA PHE A 195 -3.33 -11.60 -24.07
C PHE A 195 -3.32 -11.48 -25.59
N GLN A 196 -4.23 -10.67 -26.12
CA GLN A 196 -4.38 -10.46 -27.56
C GLN A 196 -3.72 -9.15 -27.98
N SER A 197 -2.96 -9.18 -29.07
CA SER A 197 -2.36 -7.96 -29.62
C SER A 197 -3.43 -6.97 -30.09
N GLY A 198 -3.22 -5.70 -29.78
CA GLY A 198 -4.18 -4.62 -30.06
C GLY A 198 -5.37 -4.52 -29.11
N VAL A 199 -5.51 -5.43 -28.15
CA VAL A 199 -6.50 -5.32 -27.06
C VAL A 199 -5.87 -4.60 -25.86
N ASN A 200 -6.67 -3.76 -25.19
CA ASN A 200 -6.22 -3.06 -24.00
C ASN A 200 -6.53 -3.90 -22.75
N TYR A 201 -5.54 -3.97 -21.88
CA TYR A 201 -5.64 -4.55 -20.55
C TYR A 201 -5.27 -3.50 -19.51
N THR A 202 -5.73 -3.68 -18.28
CA THR A 202 -5.33 -2.87 -17.14
C THR A 202 -4.38 -3.68 -16.27
N PHE A 203 -3.27 -3.06 -15.85
CA PHE A 203 -2.53 -3.53 -14.68
C PHE A 203 -2.79 -2.57 -13.52
N PHE A 204 -3.03 -3.08 -12.32
CA PHE A 204 -3.40 -2.25 -11.17
C PHE A 204 -3.02 -2.87 -9.82
N CYS A 205 -3.06 -2.07 -8.76
CA CYS A 205 -2.94 -2.57 -7.38
C CYS A 205 -4.32 -2.83 -6.78
N SER A 206 -4.54 -4.04 -6.27
CA SER A 206 -5.82 -4.46 -5.67
C SER A 206 -5.89 -4.25 -4.15
N PHE A 207 -4.85 -3.67 -3.52
CA PHE A 207 -4.97 -3.22 -2.14
C PHE A 207 -6.16 -2.25 -2.03
N PRO A 208 -7.08 -2.43 -1.06
CA PRO A 208 -8.33 -1.69 -1.00
C PRO A 208 -8.15 -0.17 -1.10
N GLY A 209 -8.71 0.41 -2.17
CA GLY A 209 -8.66 1.84 -2.47
C GLY A 209 -7.53 2.29 -3.42
N HIS A 210 -6.48 1.48 -3.61
CA HIS A 210 -5.31 1.87 -4.42
C HIS A 210 -5.58 1.85 -5.92
N TYR A 211 -6.48 0.98 -6.40
CA TYR A 211 -6.82 0.79 -7.82
C TYR A 211 -7.20 2.07 -8.58
N SER A 212 -7.62 3.12 -7.87
CA SER A 212 -7.99 4.41 -8.45
C SER A 212 -6.78 5.19 -8.99
N MET A 213 -5.65 5.14 -8.28
CA MET A 213 -4.41 5.85 -8.60
C MET A 213 -3.32 4.92 -9.14
N MET A 214 -3.27 3.69 -8.62
CA MET A 214 -2.26 2.69 -8.97
C MET A 214 -2.80 1.78 -10.06
N LYS A 215 -2.86 2.32 -11.28
CA LYS A 215 -3.22 1.57 -12.48
C LYS A 215 -2.50 2.11 -13.70
N GLY A 216 -2.38 1.26 -14.71
CA GLY A 216 -1.85 1.62 -16.01
C GLY A 216 -2.33 0.67 -17.09
N LYS A 217 -1.96 1.00 -18.32
CA LYS A 217 -2.34 0.25 -19.51
C LYS A 217 -1.32 -0.84 -19.82
N PHE A 218 -1.80 -2.06 -20.06
CA PHE A 218 -1.00 -3.17 -20.57
C PHE A 218 -1.39 -3.53 -22.01
N THR A 219 -0.41 -3.74 -22.87
CA THR A 219 -0.61 -4.15 -24.28
C THR A 219 0.51 -5.03 -24.82
N ILE A 220 0.16 -5.89 -25.76
CA ILE A 220 1.07 -6.64 -26.63
C ILE A 220 1.22 -5.93 -27.98
#